data_AF-A0A925GMJ0-F1
#
_entry.id   AF-A0A925GMJ0-F1
#
_cell.length_a   1.000
_cell.length_b   1.000
_cell.length_c   1.000
_cell.angle_alpha   90.00
_cell.angle_beta   90.00
_cell.angle_gamma   90.00
#
_symmetry.space_group_name_H-M   'P 1'
#
loop_
_entity.id
_entity.type
_entity.pdbx_description
1 polymer ?
#
loop_
_entity_poly.entity_id
_entity_poly.type
_entity_poly.pdbx_seq_one_letter_code
_entity_poly.pdbx_strand_id
1 'polypeptide(L)'
;MSLVLVLLFLIFFWLHALGSHRDYNLEQQLKRQPTVSFPEHLGSSRLWFESFQNWQSEFLAIATTVVLSIFLRQKGPPVQASGRPRRADGRLNEGNYELRIGSPTRFVIRNSF
;
A
#
# COMPACT_ATOMS: atom_id res chain seq x y z
N MET A 1 8.74 -18.52 8.79
CA MET A 1 7.47 -17.94 8.29
C MET A 1 6.82 -18.79 7.21
N SER A 2 7.56 -19.27 6.19
CA SER A 2 7.01 -20.13 5.12
C SER A 2 6.25 -21.36 5.63
N LEU A 3 6.81 -22.13 6.58
CA LEU A 3 6.14 -23.33 7.11
C LEU A 3 4.79 -23.02 7.76
N VAL A 4 4.72 -21.94 8.53
CA VAL A 4 3.48 -21.49 9.18
C VAL A 4 2.43 -21.10 8.12
N LEU A 5 2.86 -20.40 7.06
CA LEU A 5 1.97 -20.03 5.95
C LEU A 5 1.46 -21.24 5.18
N VAL A 6 2.31 -22.25 4.95
CA VAL A 6 1.89 -23.51 4.31
C VAL A 6 0.89 -24.25 5.19
N LEU A 7 1.16 -24.37 6.49
CA LEU A 7 0.22 -24.99 7.43
C LEU A 7 -1.13 -24.27 7.46
N LEU A 8 -1.10 -22.94 7.53
CA LEU A 8 -2.30 -22.10 7.53
C LEU A 8 -3.07 -22.25 6.21
N PHE A 9 -2.36 -22.22 5.08
CA PHE A 9 -2.93 -22.46 3.76
C PHE A 9 -3.63 -23.81 3.71
N LEU A 10 -2.98 -24.89 4.16
CA LEU A 10 -3.59 -26.22 4.17
C LEU A 10 -4.86 -26.25 5.03
N ILE A 11 -4.82 -25.66 6.23
CA ILE A 11 -6.00 -25.60 7.11
C ILE A 11 -7.16 -24.87 6.44
N PHE A 12 -6.93 -23.67 5.90
CA PHE A 12 -7.98 -22.91 5.23
C PHE A 12 -8.46 -23.56 3.95
N PHE A 13 -7.56 -24.16 3.16
CA PHE A 13 -7.90 -24.89 1.96
C PHE A 13 -8.78 -26.10 2.29
N TRP A 14 -8.46 -26.85 3.35
CA TRP A 14 -9.28 -27.97 3.82
C TRP A 14 -10.66 -27.53 4.30
N LEU A 15 -10.74 -26.45 5.07
CA LEU A 15 -12.03 -25.87 5.49
C LEU A 15 -12.86 -25.42 4.31
N HIS A 16 -12.24 -24.75 3.33
CA HIS A 16 -12.90 -24.33 2.09
C HIS A 16 -13.40 -25.54 1.28
N ALA A 17 -12.58 -26.58 1.11
CA ALA A 17 -12.97 -27.79 0.38
C ALA A 17 -14.15 -28.51 1.05
N LEU A 18 -14.15 -28.60 2.39
CA LEU A 18 -15.27 -29.16 3.16
C LEU A 18 -16.56 -28.34 3.03
N GLY A 19 -16.46 -27.01 3.09
CA GLY A 19 -17.59 -26.11 2.88
C GLY A 19 -18.15 -26.24 1.46
N SER A 20 -17.29 -26.11 0.46
CA SER A 20 -17.63 -26.26 -0.95
C SER A 20 -18.30 -27.60 -1.26
N HIS A 21 -17.82 -28.69 -0.68
CA HIS A 21 -18.43 -30.01 -0.86
C HIS A 21 -19.85 -30.09 -0.30
N ARG A 22 -20.06 -29.55 0.90
CA ARG A 22 -21.39 -29.51 1.54
C ARG A 22 -22.36 -28.68 0.71
N ASP A 23 -21.94 -27.50 0.27
CA ASP A 23 -22.76 -26.60 -0.54
C ASP A 23 -23.11 -27.23 -1.89
N TYR A 24 -22.14 -27.88 -2.53
CA TYR A 24 -22.36 -28.59 -3.79
C TYR A 24 -23.35 -29.74 -3.62
N ASN A 25 -23.22 -30.56 -2.58
CA ASN A 25 -24.16 -31.66 -2.33
C ASN A 25 -25.55 -31.15 -1.95
N LEU A 26 -25.65 -30.03 -1.22
CA LEU A 26 -26.92 -29.38 -0.92
C LEU A 26 -27.62 -28.93 -2.22
N GLU A 27 -26.89 -28.29 -3.13
CA GLU A 27 -27.42 -27.94 -4.46
C GLU A 27 -27.88 -29.17 -5.25
N GLN A 28 -27.12 -30.27 -5.20
CA GLN A 28 -27.49 -31.49 -5.91
C GLN A 28 -28.75 -32.13 -5.34
N GLN A 29 -28.92 -32.13 -4.02
CA GLN A 29 -30.16 -32.58 -3.38
C GLN A 29 -31.36 -31.73 -3.81
N LEU A 30 -31.21 -30.41 -3.87
CA LEU A 30 -32.25 -29.50 -4.37
C LEU A 30 -32.60 -29.77 -5.84
N LYS A 31 -31.60 -30.15 -6.65
CA LYS A 31 -31.76 -30.52 -8.07
C LYS A 31 -32.18 -31.98 -8.27
N ARG A 32 -32.43 -32.75 -7.20
CA ARG A 32 -32.71 -34.21 -7.22
C ARG A 32 -31.64 -35.03 -7.97
N GLN A 33 -30.40 -34.58 -7.93
CA GLN A 33 -29.24 -35.26 -8.48
C GLN A 33 -28.51 -36.08 -7.40
N PRO A 34 -27.74 -37.12 -7.80
CA PRO A 34 -26.91 -37.84 -6.85
C PRO A 34 -25.86 -36.92 -6.22
N THR A 35 -25.64 -37.08 -4.92
CA THR A 35 -24.55 -36.43 -4.20
C THR A 35 -23.23 -37.05 -4.61
N VAL A 36 -22.18 -36.23 -4.70
CA VAL A 36 -20.82 -36.71 -4.94
C VAL A 36 -20.12 -37.06 -3.64
N SER A 37 -19.11 -37.91 -3.73
CA SER A 37 -18.23 -38.19 -2.59
C SER A 37 -17.19 -37.08 -2.39
N PHE A 38 -16.62 -36.96 -1.20
CA PHE A 38 -15.62 -35.92 -0.92
C PHE A 38 -14.34 -36.03 -1.80
N PRO A 39 -13.74 -37.22 -2.00
CA PRO A 39 -12.58 -37.36 -2.89
C PRO A 39 -12.89 -37.00 -4.35
N GLU A 40 -14.10 -37.30 -4.81
CA GLU A 40 -14.58 -36.93 -6.14
C GLU A 40 -14.73 -35.42 -6.28
N HIS A 41 -15.21 -34.74 -5.23
CA HIS A 41 -15.30 -33.28 -5.18
C HIS A 41 -13.93 -32.59 -5.23
N LEU A 42 -12.89 -33.18 -4.62
CA LEU A 42 -11.52 -32.65 -4.70
C LEU A 42 -10.97 -32.61 -6.14
N GLY A 43 -11.38 -33.57 -6.98
CA GLY A 43 -11.06 -33.60 -8.40
C GLY A 43 -12.02 -32.78 -9.28
N SER A 44 -13.10 -32.22 -8.71
CA SER A 44 -14.13 -31.52 -9.47
C SER A 44 -13.67 -30.14 -9.93
N SER A 45 -14.13 -29.72 -11.11
CA SER A 45 -13.88 -28.37 -11.61
C SER A 45 -14.48 -27.28 -10.72
N ARG A 46 -15.54 -27.61 -9.95
CA ARG A 46 -16.23 -26.67 -9.06
C ARG A 46 -15.30 -26.16 -7.96
N LEU A 47 -14.62 -27.05 -7.24
CA LEU A 47 -13.69 -26.66 -6.17
C LEU A 47 -12.56 -25.77 -6.69
N TRP A 48 -11.96 -26.18 -7.80
CA TRP A 48 -10.87 -25.43 -8.43
C TRP A 48 -11.34 -24.08 -8.95
N PHE A 49 -12.52 -24.01 -9.55
CA PHE A 49 -13.10 -22.74 -10.00
C PHE A 49 -13.29 -21.77 -8.84
N GLU A 50 -13.91 -22.20 -7.73
CA GLU A 50 -14.08 -21.38 -6.52
C GLU A 50 -12.71 -20.91 -5.96
N SER A 51 -11.72 -21.80 -5.96
CA SER A 51 -10.35 -21.47 -5.54
C SER A 51 -9.69 -20.43 -6.45
N PHE A 52 -9.85 -20.57 -7.77
CA PHE A 52 -9.31 -19.63 -8.74
C PHE A 52 -10.03 -18.27 -8.70
N GLN A 53 -11.34 -18.25 -8.43
CA GLN A 53 -12.08 -17.01 -8.20
C GLN A 53 -11.57 -16.27 -6.97
N ASN A 54 -11.31 -16.99 -5.86
CA ASN A 54 -10.71 -16.41 -4.66
C ASN A 54 -9.32 -15.82 -4.94
N TRP A 55 -8.48 -16.48 -5.76
CA TRP A 55 -7.20 -15.90 -6.14
C TRP A 55 -7.35 -14.71 -7.11
N GLN A 56 -8.29 -14.80 -8.04
CA GLN A 56 -8.57 -13.73 -9.01
C GLN A 56 -9.02 -12.44 -8.32
N SER A 57 -9.86 -12.52 -7.29
CA SER A 57 -10.27 -11.36 -6.50
C SER A 57 -9.10 -10.75 -5.73
N GLU A 58 -8.20 -11.58 -5.17
CA GLU A 58 -7.02 -11.12 -4.46
C GLU A 58 -6.04 -10.38 -5.40
N PHE A 59 -5.75 -10.94 -6.58
CA PHE A 59 -4.92 -10.25 -7.57
C PHE A 59 -5.53 -8.93 -8.01
N LEU A 60 -6.86 -8.89 -8.20
CA LEU A 60 -7.56 -7.65 -8.53
C LEU A 60 -7.48 -6.63 -7.38
N ALA A 61 -7.60 -7.07 -6.13
CA ALA A 61 -7.47 -6.21 -4.95
C ALA A 61 -6.05 -5.61 -4.83
N ILE A 62 -5.02 -6.45 -5.02
CA ILE A 62 -3.62 -6.00 -5.04
C ILE A 62 -3.39 -5.02 -6.18
N ALA A 63 -3.81 -5.35 -7.40
CA ALA A 63 -3.65 -4.49 -8.57
C ALA A 63 -4.37 -3.14 -8.37
N THR A 64 -5.61 -3.17 -7.87
CA THR A 64 -6.39 -1.96 -7.55
C THR A 64 -5.67 -1.12 -6.50
N THR A 65 -5.13 -1.74 -5.45
CA THR A 65 -4.37 -1.06 -4.40
C THR A 65 -3.13 -0.37 -4.96
N VAL A 66 -2.33 -1.07 -5.77
CA VAL A 66 -1.14 -0.51 -6.42
C VAL A 66 -1.52 0.66 -7.34
N VAL A 67 -2.49 0.46 -8.23
CA VAL A 67 -2.94 1.47 -9.17
C VAL A 67 -3.47 2.71 -8.44
N LEU A 68 -4.35 2.51 -7.46
CA LEU A 68 -4.89 3.59 -6.63
C LEU A 68 -3.79 4.34 -5.87
N SER A 69 -2.79 3.62 -5.33
CA SER A 69 -1.66 4.24 -4.63
C SER A 69 -0.85 5.17 -5.55
N ILE A 70 -0.66 4.78 -6.82
CA ILE A 70 0.03 5.60 -7.83
C ILE A 70 -0.81 6.83 -8.16
N PHE A 71 -2.11 6.65 -8.43
CA PHE A 71 -3.02 7.76 -8.75
C PHE A 71 -3.11 8.80 -7.63
N LEU A 72 -3.18 8.36 -6.37
CA LEU A 72 -3.22 9.27 -5.23
C LEU A 72 -1.87 9.96 -5.01
N ARG A 73 -0.75 9.27 -5.22
CA ARG A 73 0.59 9.86 -5.08
C ARG A 73 0.87 10.95 -6.12
N GLN A 74 0.38 10.79 -7.34
CA GLN A 74 0.52 11.82 -8.40
C GLN A 74 -0.31 13.08 -8.13
N LYS A 75 -1.37 12.99 -7.31
CA LYS A 75 -2.19 14.14 -6.88
C LYS A 75 -1.68 14.82 -5.61
N GLY A 76 -0.66 14.30 -4.95
CA GLY A 76 -0.01 14.99 -3.83
C GLY A 76 0.69 16.26 -4.34
N PRO A 77 0.33 17.47 -3.87
CA PRO A 77 0.97 18.70 -4.33
C PRO A 77 2.48 18.64 -4.04
N PRO A 78 3.35 19.17 -4.92
CA PRO A 78 4.74 19.34 -4.57
C PRO A 78 4.78 20.22 -3.33
N VAL A 79 5.33 19.70 -2.23
CA VAL A 79 5.81 20.56 -1.14
C VAL A 79 6.87 21.44 -1.80
N GLN A 80 6.44 22.64 -2.19
CA GLN A 80 7.35 23.67 -2.63
C GLN A 80 8.19 23.96 -1.40
N ALA A 81 9.45 23.52 -1.41
CA ALA A 81 10.44 24.08 -0.55
C ALA A 81 10.44 25.58 -0.86
N SER A 82 9.71 26.35 -0.06
CA SER A 82 9.81 27.81 -0.02
C SER A 82 11.18 28.14 0.56
N GLY A 83 12.23 27.82 -0.20
CA GLY A 83 13.46 28.58 -0.19
C GLY A 83 13.12 29.96 -0.71
N ARG A 84 12.67 30.83 0.17
CA ARG A 84 12.87 32.26 -0.06
C ARG A 84 14.36 32.49 0.19
N PRO A 85 15.18 32.86 -0.81
CA PRO A 85 16.40 33.54 -0.48
C PRO A 85 15.94 34.84 0.19
N ARG A 86 16.24 35.00 1.47
CA ARG A 86 16.04 36.26 2.19
C ARG A 86 16.85 37.30 1.41
N ARG A 87 16.19 38.08 0.56
CA ARG A 87 16.79 39.21 -0.14
C ARG A 87 17.47 40.05 0.93
N ALA A 88 18.79 40.13 0.86
CA ALA A 88 19.51 41.21 1.49
C ALA A 88 19.00 42.49 0.82
N ASP A 89 18.15 43.25 1.52
CA ASP A 89 18.01 44.68 1.29
C ASP A 89 19.31 45.33 1.77
N GLY A 90 20.34 45.21 0.94
CA GLY A 90 21.55 45.99 1.04
C GLY A 90 21.36 47.21 0.14
N ARG A 91 20.83 48.30 0.69
CA ARG A 91 21.08 49.62 0.11
C ARG A 91 22.60 49.81 0.06
N LEU A 92 23.12 49.89 -1.16
CA LEU A 92 24.53 50.11 -1.43
C LEU A 92 24.94 51.48 -0.89
N ASN A 93 25.39 51.53 0.35
CA ASN A 93 26.26 52.60 0.83
C ASN A 93 27.68 52.07 0.81
N GLU A 94 28.52 52.76 0.06
CA GLU A 94 29.90 52.43 -0.23
C GLU A 94 30.67 52.04 1.04
N GLY A 95 31.26 50.83 1.02
CA GLY A 95 32.42 50.49 1.83
C GLY A 95 32.19 49.90 3.22
N ASN A 96 30.98 49.80 3.78
CA ASN A 96 30.79 49.24 5.12
C ASN A 96 29.58 48.30 5.22
N TYR A 97 29.83 47.04 5.60
CA TYR A 97 28.78 46.09 5.95
C TYR A 97 28.34 46.30 7.41
N GLU A 98 27.23 47.00 7.65
CA GLU A 98 26.59 47.00 8.96
C GLU A 98 25.54 45.88 9.04
N LEU A 99 25.87 44.80 9.74
CA LEU A 99 24.92 43.73 10.07
C LEU A 99 24.14 44.11 11.35
N ARG A 100 23.01 44.80 11.20
CA ARG A 100 22.08 45.03 12.33
C ARG A 100 21.20 43.79 12.55
N ILE A 101 21.70 42.87 13.37
CA ILE A 101 20.85 41.88 14.03
C ILE A 101 20.34 42.55 15.32
N GLY A 102 19.02 42.55 15.55
CA GLY A 102 18.31 43.34 16.56
C GLY A 102 18.69 43.06 18.03
N SER A 103 19.91 43.38 18.42
CA SER A 103 20.39 43.45 19.80
C SER A 103 21.37 44.63 19.89
N PRO A 104 21.41 45.39 21.00
CA PRO A 104 22.09 46.69 21.06
C PRO A 104 23.62 46.61 21.08
N THR A 105 24.19 45.41 21.05
CA THR A 105 25.62 45.22 21.23
C THR A 105 26.34 45.26 19.89
N ARG A 106 26.89 46.44 19.58
CA ARG A 106 27.72 46.70 18.41
C ARG A 106 29.11 46.10 18.60
N PHE A 107 29.36 44.94 17.99
CA PHE A 107 30.72 44.41 17.85
C PHE A 107 31.33 44.88 16.53
N VAL A 108 32.36 45.73 16.64
CA VAL A 108 33.17 46.20 15.51
C VAL A 108 34.45 45.37 15.50
N ILE A 109 34.56 44.41 14.57
CA ILE A 109 35.84 43.75 14.29
C ILE A 109 36.54 44.55 13.20
N ARG A 110 37.59 45.26 13.58
CA ARG A 110 38.45 46.02 12.67
C ARG A 110 39.55 45.08 12.17
N ASN A 111 39.61 44.83 10.87
CA ASN A 111 40.75 44.12 10.28
C ASN A 111 41.94 45.10 10.22
N SER A 112 43.00 44.83 10.99
CA SER A 112 44.33 45.40 10.75
C SER A 112 45.00 44.55 9.68
N PHE A 113 45.42 45.19 8.59
CA PHE A 113 46.41 44.60 7.69
C PHE A 113 47.67 44.22 8.45
#